data_AF-A0A7V7GVY7-F1
#
_entry.id   AF-A0A7V7GVY7-F1
#
_cell.length_a   1.000
_cell.length_b   1.000
_cell.length_c   1.000
_cell.angle_alpha   90.00
_cell.angle_beta   90.00
_cell.angle_gamma   90.00
#
_symmetry.space_group_name_H-M   'P 1'
#
loop_
_entity.id
_entity.type
_entity.pdbx_description
1 polymer ?
#
loop_
_entity_poly.entity_id
_entity_poly.type
_entity_poly.pdbx_seq_one_letter_code
_entity_poly.pdbx_strand_id
1 'polypeptide(L)' 'MADDTDTPIIDFQQRRRERLHVVHDARLEEMRSAFEKAFPIPGKPQAKTSKAAKKKKKPRKS' A
#
# COMPACT_ATOMS: atom_id res chain seq x y z
N MET A 1 17.02 12.68 -39.08
CA MET A 1 17.27 11.48 -38.24
C MET A 1 16.58 11.75 -36.92
N ALA A 2 15.35 11.27 -36.78
CA ALA A 2 14.58 11.36 -35.54
C ALA A 2 14.66 9.96 -34.94
N ASP A 3 15.68 9.73 -34.12
CA ASP A 3 15.82 8.48 -33.38
C ASP A 3 14.98 8.61 -32.11
N ASP A 4 13.92 7.81 -32.05
CA ASP A 4 13.01 7.65 -30.92
C ASP A 4 13.78 7.21 -29.67
N THR A 5 14.23 8.16 -28.85
CA THR A 5 14.70 7.88 -27.48
C THR A 5 13.63 8.24 -26.45
N ASP A 6 12.40 7.77 -26.68
CA ASP A 6 11.29 7.87 -25.72
C ASP A 6 11.29 6.72 -24.70
N THR A 7 12.34 5.89 -24.66
CA THR A 7 12.52 4.93 -23.57
C THR A 7 13.04 5.68 -22.34
N PRO A 8 12.26 5.83 -21.25
CA PRO A 8 12.75 6.46 -20.04
C PRO A 8 13.94 5.64 -19.55
N ILE A 9 15.10 6.29 -19.45
CA ILE A 9 16.31 5.68 -18.90
C ILE A 9 16.02 5.36 -17.44
N ILE A 10 15.75 4.09 -17.14
CA ILE A 10 15.39 3.65 -15.79
C ILE A 10 16.68 3.67 -14.94
N ASP A 11 16.76 4.59 -13.98
CA ASP A 11 17.77 4.49 -12.93
C ASP A 11 17.42 3.33 -11.98
N PHE A 12 18.10 2.20 -12.18
CA PHE A 12 17.95 1.00 -11.35
C PHE A 12 18.31 1.25 -9.88
N GLN A 13 19.21 2.19 -9.59
CA GLN A 13 19.59 2.52 -8.21
C GLN A 13 18.44 3.23 -7.50
N GLN A 14 17.82 4.22 -8.15
CA GLN A 14 16.65 4.91 -7.60
C GLN A 14 15.48 3.94 -7.39
N ARG A 15 15.15 3.12 -8.40
CA ARG A 15 14.05 2.14 -8.30
C ARG A 15 14.29 1.10 -7.20
N ARG A 16 15.55 0.71 -6.95
CA ARG A 16 15.90 -0.18 -5.86
C ARG A 16 15.68 0.47 -4.50
N ARG A 17 16.05 1.74 -4.33
CA ARG A 17 15.82 2.51 -3.09
C ARG A 17 14.33 2.63 -2.79
N GLU A 18 13.52 2.98 -3.77
CA GLU A 18 12.06 3.05 -3.65
C GLU A 18 11.47 1.70 -3.24
N ARG A 19 11.93 0.61 -3.85
CA ARG A 19 11.49 -0.74 -3.48
C ARG A 19 11.87 -1.10 -2.04
N LEU A 20 13.05 -0.71 -1.57
CA LEU A 20 13.47 -0.95 -0.19
C LEU A 20 12.53 -0.24 0.80
N HIS A 21 12.17 1.02 0.55
CA HIS A 21 11.20 1.74 1.39
C HIS A 21 9.87 1.00 1.49
N VAL A 22 9.31 0.56 0.36
CA VAL A 22 8.06 -0.21 0.33
C VAL A 22 8.15 -1.50 1.14
N VAL A 23 9.27 -2.23 1.05
CA VAL A 23 9.49 -3.46 1.81
C VAL A 23 9.60 -3.18 3.31
N HIS A 24 10.30 -2.11 3.70
CA HIS A 24 10.43 -1.72 5.09
C HIS A 24 9.09 -1.29 5.69
N ASP A 25 8.30 -0.50 4.96
CA ASP A 25 6.99 -0.05 5.41
C ASP A 25 6.02 -1.22 5.60
N ALA A 26 6.01 -2.18 4.65
CA ALA A 26 5.19 -3.38 4.78
C ALA A 26 5.54 -4.20 6.03
N ARG A 27 6.84 -4.34 6.32
CA ARG A 27 7.32 -5.03 7.53
C ARG A 27 6.93 -4.28 8.81
N LEU A 28 7.03 -2.96 8.82
CA LEU A 28 6.63 -2.15 9.97
C LEU A 28 5.13 -2.27 10.25
N GLU A 29 4.29 -2.29 9.20
CA GLU A 29 2.85 -2.47 9.32
C GLU A 29 2.51 -3.86 9.90
N GLU A 30 3.17 -4.91 9.41
CA GLU A 30 3.02 -6.27 9.93
C GLU A 30 3.39 -6.34 11.41
N MET A 31 4.56 -5.80 11.79
CA MET A 31 5.01 -5.78 13.19
C MET A 31 4.04 -5.01 14.09
N ARG A 32 3.53 -3.86 13.64
CA ARG A 32 2.50 -3.09 14.37
C ARG A 32 1.23 -3.92 14.57
N SER A 33 0.73 -4.54 13.51
CA SER A 33 -0.49 -5.35 13.57
C SER A 33 -0.35 -6.57 14.50
N ALA A 34 0.81 -7.23 14.46
CA ALA A 34 1.13 -8.36 15.33
C ALA A 34 1.23 -7.92 16.79
N PHE A 35 1.86 -6.76 17.04
CA PHE A 35 1.97 -6.17 18.36
C PHE A 35 0.60 -5.80 18.94
N GLU A 36 -0.24 -5.10 18.17
CA GLU A 36 -1.60 -4.75 18.61
C GLU A 36 -2.45 -5.97 18.93
N LYS A 37 -2.26 -7.07 18.18
CA LYS A 37 -2.96 -8.33 18.43
C LYS A 37 -2.45 -9.03 19.70
N ALA A 38 -1.14 -9.02 19.95
CA ALA A 38 -0.53 -9.65 21.11
C ALA A 38 -0.73 -8.86 22.40
N PHE A 39 -0.73 -7.53 22.31
CA PHE A 39 -0.89 -6.59 23.44
C PHE A 39 -2.07 -5.65 23.18
N PRO A 40 -3.32 -6.13 23.33
CA PRO A 40 -4.48 -5.28 23.18
C PRO A 40 -4.50 -4.22 24.28
N ILE A 41 -4.33 -2.95 23.90
CA ILE A 41 -4.40 -1.82 24.83
C ILE A 41 -5.83 -1.75 25.37
N PRO A 42 -6.05 -1.91 26.69
CA PRO A 42 -7.39 -1.83 27.26
C PRO A 42 -7.97 -0.44 27.02
N GLY A 43 -9.18 -0.39 26.46
CA GLY A 43 -9.92 0.86 26.22
C GLY A 43 -9.77 1.47 24.82
N LYS A 44 -8.92 0.93 23.94
CA LYS A 44 -8.88 1.36 22.52
C LYS A 44 -9.79 0.48 21.68
N PRO A 45 -10.77 1.04 20.94
CA PRO A 45 -11.56 0.22 20.01
C PRO A 45 -10.60 -0.34 18.95
N GLN A 46 -10.56 -1.67 18.82
CA GLN A 46 -9.80 -2.33 17.75
C GLN A 46 -10.20 -1.67 16.42
N ALA A 47 -9.22 -1.10 15.72
CA ALA A 47 -9.43 -0.57 14.39
C ALA A 47 -9.84 -1.74 13.49
N LYS A 48 -11.15 -1.95 13.33
CA LYS A 48 -11.68 -2.88 12.34
C LYS A 48 -11.16 -2.36 11.01
N THR A 49 -10.20 -3.08 10.42
CA THR A 49 -9.78 -2.85 9.05
C THR A 49 -11.04 -2.89 8.21
N SER A 50 -11.53 -1.71 7.83
CA SER A 50 -12.72 -1.55 7.03
C SER A 50 -12.35 -2.01 5.64
N LYS A 51 -12.41 -3.33 5.43
CA LYS A 51 -12.43 -3.93 4.09
C LYS A 51 -13.47 -3.14 3.33
N ALA A 52 -12.98 -2.36 2.37
CA ALA A 52 -13.76 -1.44 1.58
C ALA A 52 -14.98 -2.18 1.01
N ALA A 53 -16.13 -1.99 1.64
CA ALA A 53 -17.41 -2.31 1.04
C ALA A 53 -17.66 -1.24 -0.03
N LYS A 54 -16.91 -1.32 -1.14
CA LYS A 54 -17.30 -0.71 -2.41
C LYS A 54 -18.59 -1.40 -2.83
N LYS A 55 -19.72 -0.94 -2.27
CA LYS A 55 -21.05 -1.26 -2.77
C LYS A 55 -21.04 -0.88 -4.24
N LYS A 56 -21.09 -1.90 -5.11
CA LYS A 56 -21.36 -1.75 -6.53
C LYS A 56 -22.67 -0.96 -6.67
N LYS A 57 -22.60 0.34 -6.93
CA LYS A 57 -23.77 1.11 -7.37
C LYS A 57 -24.15 0.53 -8.74
N LYS A 58 -25.26 -0.22 -8.80
CA LYS A 58 -25.88 -0.61 -10.08
C LYS A 58 -26.23 0.67 -10.85
N PRO A 59 -25.95 0.78 -12.16
CA PRO A 59 -26.46 1.91 -12.93
C PRO A 59 -27.98 1.80 -13.01
N ARG A 60 -28.70 2.84 -12.54
CA ARG A 60 -30.12 3.01 -12.88
C ARG A 60 -30.15 3.48 -14.34
N LYS A 61 -30.77 2.69 -15.22
CA LYS A 61 -31.17 3.14 -16.56
C LYS A 61 -32.21 4.25 -16.40
N SER A 62 -31.99 5.36 -17.09
CA SER A 62 -32.97 6.37 -17.47
C SER A 62 -32.91 6.52 -18.97
#